data_AF-A0A974DYW5-F1
#
_entry.id   AF-A0A974DYW5-F1
#
_cell.length_a   1.000
_cell.length_b   1.000
_cell.length_c   1.000
_cell.angle_alpha   90.00
_cell.angle_beta   90.00
_cell.angle_gamma   90.00
#
_symmetry.space_group_name_H-M   'P 1'
#
loop_
_entity.id
_entity.type
_entity.pdbx_description
1 polymer ?
#
loop_
_entity_poly.entity_id
_entity_poly.type
_entity_poly.pdbx_seq_one_letter_code
_entity_poly.pdbx_strand_id
1 'polypeptide(L)'
;YRKDTGTNNLLHAKSQHPNNFIQGIPTGQYLRIKRICITTEEFKIEAKKLYDRFKDRGYSHNCLKKAYQRALEKEENTKVVRLIGDYNLEHKDIYQILCKHWHILEQDRDLRKIIGNKPQVTYRRSKNLRDKLVQSHFTHSGKSTWLSNRNNGCYRCGDCLACLFVIKTTIFLGREDIAKYSIKQFINCKMRGVIYVMECKCGKRYVGKSKREFRRRILEHGGDVRHKRNTSIANHNNELHNGNTGAMKFTANKPTTRIGDIDRKLLQSEAKWIYWLNSKSPNGLNEGFTFTPFL
;
A
#
# COMPACT_ATOMS: atom_id res chain seq x y z
N TYR A 1 -35.46 2.57 -17.16
CA TYR A 1 -35.48 1.37 -18.04
C TYR A 1 -35.48 0.11 -17.17
N ARG A 2 -36.45 -0.80 -17.37
CA ARG A 2 -36.54 -2.12 -16.71
C ARG A 2 -36.59 -3.16 -17.83
N LYS A 3 -35.89 -4.27 -17.65
CA LYS A 3 -35.97 -5.40 -18.58
C LYS A 3 -37.35 -6.05 -18.48
N ASP A 4 -37.89 -6.51 -19.59
CA ASP A 4 -39.23 -7.12 -19.68
C ASP A 4 -39.36 -8.38 -18.79
N THR A 5 -38.25 -9.06 -18.52
CA THR A 5 -38.18 -10.23 -17.64
C THR A 5 -38.00 -9.90 -16.15
N GLY A 6 -38.00 -8.62 -15.77
CA GLY A 6 -37.70 -8.20 -14.41
C GLY A 6 -38.85 -8.43 -13.41
N THR A 7 -38.72 -9.39 -12.51
CA THR A 7 -39.67 -9.63 -11.39
C THR A 7 -39.59 -8.57 -10.28
N ASN A 8 -40.62 -8.49 -9.42
CA ASN A 8 -40.67 -7.50 -8.34
C ASN A 8 -39.79 -7.90 -7.13
N ASN A 9 -38.50 -7.58 -7.22
CA ASN A 9 -37.49 -7.92 -6.21
C ASN A 9 -37.51 -7.04 -4.94
N LEU A 10 -38.53 -6.19 -4.74
CA LEU A 10 -38.64 -5.39 -3.52
C LEU A 10 -38.89 -6.31 -2.31
N LEU A 11 -38.37 -5.98 -1.13
CA LEU A 11 -38.60 -6.78 0.07
C LEU A 11 -40.08 -6.73 0.48
N HIS A 12 -40.70 -7.83 0.92
CA HIS A 12 -42.10 -7.82 1.39
C HIS A 12 -42.24 -7.13 2.76
N ALA A 13 -43.33 -6.39 2.97
CA ALA A 13 -43.58 -5.65 4.22
C ALA A 13 -43.76 -6.52 5.49
N LYS A 14 -43.96 -7.84 5.34
CA LYS A 14 -44.14 -8.82 6.42
C LYS A 14 -42.92 -9.72 6.59
N SER A 15 -41.82 -9.38 5.95
CA SER A 15 -40.55 -10.13 6.08
C SER A 15 -39.97 -9.98 7.50
N GLN A 16 -39.15 -10.94 7.92
CA GLN A 16 -38.53 -10.95 9.25
C GLN A 16 -37.34 -9.98 9.35
N HIS A 17 -37.61 -8.69 9.15
CA HIS A 17 -36.63 -7.61 9.32
C HIS A 17 -37.16 -6.55 10.29
N PRO A 18 -36.28 -5.78 10.94
CA PRO A 18 -36.71 -4.70 11.83
C PRO A 18 -37.65 -3.70 11.13
N ASN A 19 -38.73 -3.29 11.79
CA ASN A 19 -39.74 -2.39 11.21
C ASN A 19 -39.15 -1.09 10.66
N ASN A 20 -38.17 -0.50 11.36
CA ASN A 20 -37.49 0.72 10.92
C ASN A 20 -36.77 0.52 9.57
N PHE A 21 -36.21 -0.66 9.34
CA PHE A 21 -35.57 -1.01 8.08
C PHE A 21 -36.60 -1.12 6.95
N ILE A 22 -37.68 -1.88 7.18
CA ILE A 22 -38.77 -2.08 6.20
C ILE A 22 -39.37 -0.72 5.80
N GLN A 23 -39.70 0.14 6.78
CA GLN A 23 -40.26 1.47 6.52
C GLN A 23 -39.29 2.43 5.84
N GLY A 24 -37.97 2.21 5.97
CA GLY A 24 -36.93 3.02 5.34
C GLY A 24 -36.70 2.71 3.85
N ILE A 25 -37.03 1.50 3.40
CA ILE A 25 -36.80 1.05 2.01
C ILE A 25 -37.53 1.96 0.99
N PRO A 26 -38.84 2.28 1.14
CA PRO A 26 -39.53 3.17 0.21
C PRO A 26 -38.86 4.54 0.09
N THR A 27 -38.45 5.15 1.21
CA THR A 27 -37.77 6.46 1.20
C THR A 27 -36.47 6.39 0.38
N GLY A 28 -35.66 5.34 0.57
CA GLY A 28 -34.44 5.15 -0.20
C GLY A 28 -34.67 5.00 -1.70
N GLN A 29 -35.73 4.28 -2.10
CA GLN A 29 -36.06 4.06 -3.51
C GLN A 29 -36.64 5.32 -4.19
N TYR A 30 -37.54 6.06 -3.53
CA TYR A 30 -38.02 7.33 -4.08
C TYR A 30 -36.90 8.35 -4.27
N LEU A 31 -35.98 8.45 -3.30
CA LEU A 31 -34.79 9.29 -3.42
C LEU A 31 -33.83 8.84 -4.54
N ARG A 32 -33.86 7.55 -4.91
CA ARG A 32 -33.08 7.05 -6.04
C ARG A 32 -33.74 7.43 -7.36
N ILE A 33 -35.06 7.31 -7.48
CA ILE A 33 -35.80 7.74 -8.69
C ILE A 33 -35.63 9.24 -8.91
N LYS A 34 -35.76 10.05 -7.85
CA LYS A 34 -35.57 11.52 -7.94
C LYS A 34 -34.19 11.91 -8.50
N ARG A 35 -33.14 11.15 -8.16
CA ARG A 35 -31.78 11.37 -8.69
C ARG A 35 -31.57 10.90 -10.13
N ILE A 36 -32.43 10.02 -10.64
CA ILE A 36 -32.33 9.46 -11.99
C ILE A 36 -33.15 10.28 -12.97
N CYS A 37 -34.32 10.75 -12.54
CA CYS A 37 -35.21 11.59 -13.36
C CYS A 37 -34.65 13.00 -13.46
N ILE A 38 -34.70 13.58 -14.66
CA ILE A 38 -34.21 14.93 -14.91
C ILE A 38 -35.31 15.95 -14.62
N THR A 39 -36.57 15.60 -14.93
CA THR A 39 -37.72 16.46 -14.71
C THR A 39 -38.64 15.95 -13.59
N THR A 40 -39.38 16.88 -12.98
CA THR A 40 -40.36 16.56 -11.93
C THR A 40 -41.50 15.69 -12.45
N GLU A 41 -41.88 15.83 -13.73
CA GLU A 41 -42.96 15.03 -14.33
C GLU A 41 -42.53 13.58 -14.56
N GLU A 42 -41.32 13.34 -15.07
CA GLU A 42 -40.76 11.98 -15.16
C GLU A 42 -40.66 11.32 -13.78
N PHE A 43 -40.25 12.08 -12.76
CA PHE A 43 -40.20 11.60 -11.38
C PHE A 43 -41.59 11.14 -10.91
N LYS A 44 -42.66 11.92 -11.16
CA LYS A 44 -44.03 11.53 -10.78
C LYS A 44 -44.46 10.23 -11.45
N ILE A 45 -44.18 10.08 -12.75
CA ILE A 45 -44.52 8.87 -13.52
C ILE A 45 -43.81 7.64 -12.95
N GLU A 46 -42.50 7.72 -12.75
CA GLU A 46 -41.71 6.60 -12.22
C GLU A 46 -42.01 6.32 -10.74
N ALA A 47 -42.30 7.35 -9.95
CA ALA A 47 -42.73 7.20 -8.55
C ALA A 47 -44.07 6.47 -8.44
N LYS A 48 -45.00 6.70 -9.37
CA LYS A 48 -46.27 5.96 -9.43
C LYS A 48 -46.05 4.48 -9.73
N LYS A 49 -45.23 4.15 -10.73
CA LYS A 49 -44.85 2.74 -11.02
C LYS A 49 -44.20 2.06 -9.81
N LEU A 50 -43.38 2.79 -9.06
CA LEU A 50 -42.76 2.27 -7.84
C LEU A 50 -43.78 2.09 -6.70
N TYR A 51 -44.75 3.00 -6.58
CA TYR A 51 -45.82 2.91 -5.60
C TYR A 51 -46.63 1.62 -5.76
N ASP A 52 -47.06 1.30 -6.99
CA ASP A 52 -47.86 0.10 -7.28
C ASP A 52 -47.08 -1.17 -6.89
N ARG A 53 -45.79 -1.23 -7.22
CA ARG A 53 -44.93 -2.35 -6.85
C ARG A 53 -44.74 -2.52 -5.34
N PHE A 54 -44.73 -1.44 -4.58
CA PHE A 54 -44.70 -1.54 -3.12
C PHE A 54 -46.06 -1.97 -2.56
N LYS A 55 -47.16 -1.55 -3.19
CA LYS A 55 -48.50 -2.03 -2.83
C LYS A 55 -48.62 -3.54 -3.01
N ASP A 56 -48.14 -4.09 -4.12
CA ASP A 56 -48.10 -5.54 -4.37
C ASP A 56 -47.28 -6.32 -3.32
N ARG A 57 -46.36 -5.64 -2.63
CA ARG A 57 -45.50 -6.23 -1.58
C ARG A 57 -46.01 -5.96 -0.16
N GLY A 58 -47.24 -5.48 -0.04
CA GLY A 58 -47.96 -5.34 1.23
C GLY A 58 -47.63 -4.06 2.02
N TYR A 59 -47.03 -3.04 1.40
CA TYR A 59 -46.75 -1.78 2.09
C TYR A 59 -48.03 -0.94 2.25
N SER A 60 -48.20 -0.31 3.42
CA SER A 60 -49.37 0.54 3.68
C SER A 60 -49.30 1.85 2.88
N HIS A 61 -50.46 2.39 2.51
CA HIS A 61 -50.53 3.66 1.76
C HIS A 61 -49.84 4.80 2.53
N ASN A 62 -50.07 4.87 3.84
CA ASN A 62 -49.48 5.90 4.70
C ASN A 62 -47.95 5.86 4.74
N CYS A 63 -47.36 4.66 4.75
CA CYS A 63 -45.90 4.50 4.67
C CYS A 63 -45.35 5.06 3.36
N LEU A 64 -45.97 4.72 2.24
CA LEU A 64 -45.54 5.17 0.91
C LEU A 64 -45.74 6.67 0.72
N LYS A 65 -46.88 7.21 1.18
CA LYS A 65 -47.17 8.65 1.12
C LYS A 65 -46.13 9.46 1.90
N LYS A 66 -45.82 9.07 3.13
CA LYS A 66 -44.77 9.71 3.94
C LYS A 66 -43.39 9.62 3.27
N ALA A 67 -43.06 8.46 2.69
CA ALA A 67 -41.80 8.26 2.00
C ALA A 67 -41.67 9.11 0.72
N TYR A 68 -42.77 9.26 -0.02
CA TYR A 68 -42.85 10.10 -1.22
C TYR A 68 -42.68 11.59 -0.86
N GLN A 69 -43.41 12.09 0.14
CA GLN A 69 -43.29 13.47 0.61
C GLN A 69 -41.86 13.82 1.04
N ARG A 70 -41.23 12.95 1.83
CA ARG A 70 -39.81 13.10 2.22
C ARG A 70 -38.85 13.16 1.03
N ALA A 71 -39.15 12.44 -0.05
CA ALA A 71 -38.34 12.52 -1.26
C ALA A 71 -38.58 13.82 -2.04
N LEU A 72 -39.83 14.31 -2.05
CA LEU A 72 -40.20 15.56 -2.71
C LEU A 72 -39.53 16.76 -2.04
N GLU A 73 -39.60 16.83 -0.71
CA GLU A 73 -39.04 17.91 0.12
C GLU A 73 -37.52 17.92 0.19
N LYS A 74 -36.85 16.80 -0.15
CA LYS A 74 -35.40 16.73 -0.07
C LYS A 74 -34.77 17.49 -1.23
N GLU A 75 -34.26 18.68 -0.96
CA GLU A 75 -33.41 19.43 -1.88
C GLU A 75 -32.07 18.71 -2.08
N GLU A 76 -31.59 18.70 -3.32
CA GLU A 76 -30.25 18.20 -3.62
C GLU A 76 -29.23 19.20 -3.09
N ASN A 77 -28.57 18.82 -1.99
CA ASN A 77 -27.47 19.62 -1.46
C ASN A 77 -26.24 19.38 -2.36
N THR A 78 -26.09 20.22 -3.39
CA THR A 78 -25.09 20.09 -4.46
C THR A 78 -23.66 20.40 -4.02
N LYS A 79 -23.46 20.92 -2.80
CA LYS A 79 -22.16 21.37 -2.27
C LYS A 79 -21.70 20.56 -1.05
N VAL A 80 -21.60 19.24 -1.19
CA VAL A 80 -21.15 18.41 -0.06
C VAL A 80 -19.97 17.54 -0.47
N VAL A 81 -18.78 18.12 -0.34
CA VAL A 81 -17.54 17.34 -0.30
C VAL A 81 -17.56 16.49 0.97
N ARG A 82 -17.46 15.16 0.80
CA ARG A 82 -17.47 14.19 1.89
C ARG A 82 -16.06 13.69 2.16
N LEU A 83 -15.61 13.86 3.40
CA LEU A 83 -14.37 13.29 3.91
C LEU A 83 -14.64 11.85 4.33
N ILE A 84 -14.00 10.89 3.64
CA ILE A 84 -14.15 9.46 3.94
C ILE A 84 -12.93 8.99 4.73
N GLY A 85 -13.12 8.73 6.02
CA GLY A 85 -12.11 8.19 6.92
C GLY A 85 -12.40 6.73 7.30
N ASP A 86 -11.49 6.13 8.05
CA ASP A 86 -11.74 4.85 8.72
C ASP A 86 -12.08 5.14 10.19
N TYR A 87 -13.04 4.41 10.78
CA TYR A 87 -13.51 4.66 12.14
C TYR A 87 -12.45 4.29 13.19
N ASN A 88 -12.11 5.21 14.08
CA ASN A 88 -11.25 4.99 15.25
C ASN A 88 -11.88 5.58 16.52
N LEU A 89 -11.29 5.31 17.69
CA LEU A 89 -11.80 5.80 18.97
C LEU A 89 -11.72 7.34 19.05
N GLU A 90 -10.70 7.91 18.41
CA GLU A 90 -10.37 9.33 18.36
C GLU A 90 -11.16 10.09 17.27
N HIS A 91 -12.14 9.45 16.63
CA HIS A 91 -12.85 10.04 15.48
C HIS A 91 -13.54 11.36 15.84
N LYS A 92 -13.98 11.52 17.09
CA LYS A 92 -14.57 12.75 17.60
C LYS A 92 -13.55 13.89 17.66
N ASP A 93 -12.35 13.61 18.16
CA ASP A 93 -11.28 14.60 18.26
C ASP A 93 -10.82 15.02 16.86
N ILE A 94 -10.70 14.06 15.95
CA ILE A 94 -10.41 14.32 14.54
C ILE A 94 -11.49 15.21 13.92
N TYR A 95 -12.78 14.92 14.19
CA TYR A 95 -13.88 15.75 13.69
C TYR A 95 -13.82 17.18 14.25
N GLN A 96 -13.53 17.34 15.54
CA GLN A 96 -13.37 18.64 16.17
C GLN A 96 -12.23 19.45 15.55
N ILE A 97 -11.09 18.82 15.30
CA ILE A 97 -9.94 19.44 14.61
C ILE A 97 -10.34 19.88 13.19
N LEU A 98 -11.03 19.00 12.44
CA LEU A 98 -11.49 19.32 11.09
C LEU A 98 -12.45 20.51 11.08
N CYS A 99 -13.40 20.57 12.02
CA CYS A 99 -14.31 21.70 12.15
C CYS A 99 -13.57 22.99 12.55
N LYS A 100 -12.66 22.91 13.52
CA LYS A 100 -11.87 24.07 13.99
C LYS A 100 -11.06 24.70 12.85
N HIS A 101 -10.48 23.87 11.99
CA HIS A 101 -9.59 24.30 10.92
C HIS A 101 -10.24 24.34 9.53
N TRP A 102 -11.58 24.22 9.44
CA TRP A 102 -12.29 24.21 8.16
C TRP A 102 -12.09 25.51 7.36
N HIS A 103 -11.98 26.64 8.06
CA HIS A 103 -11.74 27.97 7.49
C HIS A 103 -10.48 28.04 6.62
N ILE A 104 -9.47 27.18 6.85
CA ILE A 104 -8.26 27.13 6.02
C ILE A 104 -8.62 26.78 4.57
N LEU A 105 -9.57 25.87 4.37
CA LEU A 105 -10.03 25.49 3.02
C LEU A 105 -10.92 26.56 2.38
N GLU A 106 -11.61 27.37 3.20
CA GLU A 106 -12.45 28.47 2.72
C GLU A 106 -11.64 29.67 2.20
N GLN A 107 -10.38 29.80 2.62
CA GLN A 107 -9.47 30.86 2.13
C GLN A 107 -9.11 30.69 0.65
N ASP A 108 -9.17 29.47 0.13
CA ASP A 108 -8.89 29.19 -1.27
C ASP A 108 -10.12 29.51 -2.15
N ARG A 109 -9.89 30.31 -3.21
CA ARG A 109 -10.95 30.84 -4.08
C ARG A 109 -11.70 29.77 -4.86
N ASP A 110 -11.04 28.66 -5.17
CA ASP A 110 -11.63 27.58 -5.96
C ASP A 110 -12.29 26.55 -5.05
N LEU A 111 -11.64 26.18 -3.94
CA LEU A 111 -12.22 25.26 -2.97
C LEU A 111 -13.48 25.84 -2.33
N ARG A 112 -13.51 27.14 -2.00
CA ARG A 112 -14.69 27.80 -1.41
C ARG A 112 -15.97 27.66 -2.25
N LYS A 113 -15.85 27.51 -3.57
CA LYS A 113 -17.02 27.32 -4.46
C LYS A 113 -17.63 25.92 -4.33
N ILE A 114 -16.82 24.93 -3.95
CA ILE A 114 -17.12 23.49 -4.00
C ILE A 114 -17.37 22.92 -2.60
N ILE A 115 -16.64 23.40 -1.60
CA ILE A 115 -16.77 22.93 -0.21
C ILE A 115 -18.00 23.57 0.46
N GLY A 116 -18.70 22.80 1.29
CA GLY A 116 -19.82 23.31 2.10
C GLY A 116 -19.35 24.02 3.38
N ASN A 117 -20.29 24.55 4.16
CA ASN A 117 -19.98 25.30 5.40
C ASN A 117 -19.35 24.45 6.52
N LYS A 118 -19.46 23.12 6.46
CA LYS A 118 -18.91 22.19 7.45
C LYS A 118 -18.40 20.91 6.78
N PRO A 119 -17.37 20.26 7.36
CA PRO A 119 -16.92 18.96 6.90
C PRO A 119 -18.03 17.92 7.10
N GLN A 120 -18.45 17.27 6.01
CA GLN A 120 -19.23 16.03 6.13
C GLN A 120 -18.27 14.85 6.22
N VAL A 121 -18.08 14.31 7.42
CA VAL A 121 -17.23 13.14 7.63
C VAL A 121 -18.08 11.87 7.62
N THR A 122 -17.61 10.86 6.89
CA THR A 122 -18.19 9.51 6.90
C THR A 122 -17.10 8.51 7.19
N TYR A 123 -17.35 7.62 8.14
CA TYR A 123 -16.39 6.62 8.54
C TYR A 123 -16.73 5.26 7.90
N ARG A 124 -15.70 4.61 7.36
CA ARG A 124 -15.74 3.21 6.97
C ARG A 124 -15.30 2.35 8.16
N ARG A 125 -15.61 1.06 8.10
CA ARG A 125 -15.09 0.09 9.07
C ARG A 125 -13.56 0.06 8.99
N SER A 126 -12.90 0.18 10.14
CA SER A 126 -11.45 -0.03 10.25
C SER A 126 -11.04 -1.46 9.88
N LYS A 127 -9.80 -1.60 9.42
CA LYS A 127 -9.21 -2.91 9.07
C LYS A 127 -9.02 -3.76 10.32
N ASN A 128 -9.69 -4.91 10.37
CA ASN A 128 -9.51 -5.90 11.43
C ASN A 128 -8.30 -6.81 11.15
N LEU A 129 -7.97 -7.72 12.09
CA LEU A 129 -6.87 -8.67 11.92
C LEU A 129 -7.03 -9.53 10.66
N ARG A 130 -8.23 -10.01 10.36
CA ARG A 130 -8.51 -10.76 9.13
C ARG A 130 -8.16 -9.95 7.89
N ASP A 131 -8.57 -8.69 7.81
CA ASP A 131 -8.27 -7.80 6.66
C ASP A 131 -6.76 -7.52 6.51
N LYS A 132 -6.01 -7.55 7.63
CA LYS A 132 -4.55 -7.35 7.63
C LYS A 132 -3.79 -8.61 7.23
N LEU A 133 -4.22 -9.77 7.73
CA LEU A 133 -3.53 -11.06 7.59
C LEU A 133 -3.89 -11.77 6.28
N VAL A 134 -5.12 -11.61 5.79
CA VAL A 134 -5.59 -12.23 4.56
C VAL A 134 -5.39 -11.25 3.40
N GLN A 135 -4.21 -11.32 2.78
CA GLN A 135 -3.92 -10.60 1.54
C GLN A 135 -3.73 -11.60 0.40
N SER A 136 -4.36 -11.34 -0.75
CA SER A 136 -4.18 -12.14 -1.96
C SER A 136 -2.70 -12.14 -2.39
N HIS A 137 -2.22 -13.26 -2.93
CA HIS A 137 -0.90 -13.32 -3.57
C HIS A 137 -0.84 -12.44 -4.83
N PHE A 138 -2.00 -12.25 -5.48
CA PHE A 138 -2.23 -11.27 -6.52
C PHE A 138 -2.53 -9.90 -5.90
N THR A 139 -1.50 -9.19 -5.44
CA THR A 139 -1.62 -7.74 -5.24
C THR A 139 -1.36 -7.08 -6.59
N HIS A 140 -2.38 -6.48 -7.21
CA HIS A 140 -2.12 -5.48 -8.24
C HIS A 140 -1.19 -4.44 -7.62
N SER A 141 -0.09 -4.11 -8.31
CA SER A 141 0.79 -3.01 -7.90
C SER A 141 -0.10 -1.79 -7.66
N GLY A 142 -0.27 -1.41 -6.38
CA GLY A 142 -1.20 -0.34 -6.02
C GLY A 142 -0.92 0.89 -6.88
N LYS A 143 -1.98 1.44 -7.49
CA LYS A 143 -1.90 2.64 -8.34
C LYS A 143 -1.07 3.68 -7.61
N SER A 144 -0.01 4.15 -8.26
CA SER A 144 0.84 5.22 -7.75
C SER A 144 -0.02 6.47 -7.53
N THR A 145 -0.21 6.88 -6.28
CA THR A 145 -0.68 8.24 -5.97
C THR A 145 0.38 9.26 -6.42
N TRP A 146 0.02 10.52 -6.67
CA TRP A 146 1.00 11.58 -7.03
C TRP A 146 2.15 11.72 -5.99
N LEU A 147 1.89 11.35 -4.73
CA LEU A 147 2.88 11.26 -3.62
C LEU A 147 3.75 9.99 -3.61
N SER A 148 3.59 9.08 -4.57
CA SER A 148 4.24 7.77 -4.55
C SER A 148 5.49 7.70 -5.43
N ASN A 149 6.26 8.78 -5.52
CA ASN A 149 7.67 8.69 -5.88
C ASN A 149 8.36 7.83 -4.81
N ARG A 150 8.22 6.51 -4.95
CA ARG A 150 8.94 5.55 -4.14
C ARG A 150 10.37 5.73 -4.58
N ASN A 151 11.16 6.40 -3.75
CA ASN A 151 12.61 6.44 -3.85
C ASN A 151 13.12 5.00 -3.67
N ASN A 152 12.93 4.16 -4.67
CA ASN A 152 13.34 2.76 -4.61
C ASN A 152 14.80 2.69 -4.99
N GLY A 153 15.58 1.95 -4.22
CA GLY A 153 17.03 1.95 -4.33
C GLY A 153 17.71 1.77 -2.98
N CYS A 154 19.03 1.65 -3.03
CA CYS A 154 19.90 1.68 -1.87
C CYS A 154 20.37 3.13 -1.65
N TYR A 155 20.22 3.64 -0.43
CA TYR A 155 20.56 5.00 -0.05
C TYR A 155 21.33 5.03 1.28
N ARG A 156 22.08 6.10 1.50
CA ARG A 156 22.74 6.38 2.77
C ARG A 156 21.69 6.76 3.83
N CYS A 157 21.92 6.32 5.07
CA CYS A 157 21.08 6.68 6.22
C CYS A 157 21.26 8.15 6.65
N GLY A 158 22.44 8.75 6.38
CA GLY A 158 22.81 10.12 6.73
C GLY A 158 23.54 10.26 8.07
N ASP A 159 23.33 9.34 9.02
CA ASP A 159 23.75 9.48 10.43
C ASP A 159 24.61 8.31 10.96
N CYS A 160 25.17 7.47 10.08
CA CYS A 160 25.87 6.25 10.49
C CYS A 160 27.22 6.06 9.78
N LEU A 161 28.24 5.58 10.51
CA LEU A 161 29.61 5.32 10.02
C LEU A 161 29.66 4.42 8.78
N ALA A 162 28.71 3.49 8.67
CA ALA A 162 28.61 2.59 7.52
C ALA A 162 28.26 3.32 6.20
N CYS A 163 27.69 4.53 6.24
CA CYS A 163 27.32 5.30 5.04
C CYS A 163 28.49 5.58 4.11
N LEU A 164 29.70 5.70 4.65
CA LEU A 164 30.92 5.96 3.89
C LEU A 164 31.20 4.86 2.85
N PHE A 165 30.74 3.65 3.14
CA PHE A 165 30.91 2.50 2.27
C PHE A 165 29.69 2.27 1.37
N VAL A 166 28.54 2.91 1.62
CA VAL A 166 27.30 2.67 0.86
C VAL A 166 27.24 3.54 -0.41
N ILE A 167 26.98 2.88 -1.54
CA ILE A 167 26.71 3.53 -2.82
C ILE A 167 25.20 3.74 -2.98
N LYS A 168 24.82 4.96 -3.37
CA LYS A 168 23.46 5.27 -3.79
C LYS A 168 23.22 4.68 -5.17
N THR A 169 22.29 3.74 -5.29
CA THR A 169 21.91 3.15 -6.58
C THR A 169 20.46 2.71 -6.58
N THR A 170 19.83 2.70 -7.76
CA THR A 170 18.49 2.16 -7.99
C THR A 170 18.52 0.82 -8.73
N ILE A 171 19.69 0.45 -9.27
CA ILE A 171 19.88 -0.75 -10.09
C ILE A 171 21.13 -1.53 -9.70
N PHE A 172 21.13 -2.82 -10.00
CA PHE A 172 22.31 -3.68 -10.02
C PHE A 172 22.63 -4.08 -11.46
N LEU A 173 23.92 -4.14 -11.78
CA LEU A 173 24.42 -4.63 -13.06
C LEU A 173 24.87 -6.08 -12.91
N GLY A 174 24.29 -6.96 -13.72
CA GLY A 174 24.52 -8.40 -13.70
C GLY A 174 25.31 -8.92 -14.89
N ARG A 175 25.06 -10.19 -15.21
CA ARG A 175 25.51 -10.90 -16.43
C ARG A 175 24.76 -10.43 -17.68
N GLU A 176 25.34 -10.64 -18.86
CA GLU A 176 24.87 -10.08 -20.15
C GLU A 176 23.42 -10.44 -20.51
N ASP A 177 22.98 -11.66 -20.21
CA ASP A 177 21.61 -12.17 -20.42
C ASP A 177 20.56 -11.48 -19.54
N ILE A 178 20.94 -11.02 -18.34
CA ILE A 178 20.07 -10.23 -17.46
C ILE A 178 20.89 -9.06 -16.93
N ALA A 179 21.11 -8.09 -17.81
CA ALA A 179 22.06 -7.01 -17.57
C ALA A 179 21.69 -6.10 -16.39
N LYS A 180 20.40 -5.91 -16.10
CA LYS A 180 19.94 -4.92 -15.13
C LYS A 180 18.85 -5.47 -14.21
N TYR A 181 19.03 -5.30 -12.90
CA TYR A 181 18.02 -5.56 -11.89
C TYR A 181 17.62 -4.25 -11.19
N SER A 182 16.34 -3.86 -11.29
CA SER A 182 15.81 -2.68 -10.60
C SER A 182 15.40 -3.00 -9.17
N ILE A 183 15.91 -2.21 -8.22
CA ILE A 183 15.59 -2.35 -6.79
C ILE A 183 14.14 -1.90 -6.58
N LYS A 184 13.32 -2.77 -6.00
CA LYS A 184 11.86 -2.54 -5.86
C LYS A 184 11.44 -1.83 -4.57
N GLN A 185 12.38 -1.58 -3.67
CA GLN A 185 12.12 -1.06 -2.32
C GLN A 185 13.11 0.05 -1.97
N PHE A 186 12.72 0.97 -1.10
CA PHE A 186 13.65 1.89 -0.45
C PHE A 186 14.47 1.13 0.60
N ILE A 187 15.80 1.17 0.47
CA ILE A 187 16.75 0.44 1.32
C ILE A 187 17.77 1.44 1.85
N ASN A 188 18.05 1.36 3.15
CA ASN A 188 19.09 2.17 3.78
C ASN A 188 19.93 1.32 4.76
N CYS A 189 20.94 1.93 5.37
CA CYS A 189 21.86 1.25 6.27
C CYS A 189 21.19 0.65 7.53
N LYS A 190 20.00 1.14 7.91
CA LYS A 190 19.25 0.64 9.09
C LYS A 190 18.35 -0.56 8.74
N MET A 191 18.24 -0.91 7.46
CA MET A 191 17.40 -2.02 7.02
C MET A 191 17.92 -3.37 7.50
N ARG A 192 17.00 -4.24 7.94
CA ARG A 192 17.22 -5.63 8.34
C ARG A 192 16.75 -6.61 7.28
N GLY A 193 17.34 -7.81 7.26
CA GLY A 193 16.94 -8.89 6.36
C GLY A 193 17.27 -8.56 4.90
N VAL A 194 18.53 -8.22 4.64
CA VAL A 194 19.01 -7.79 3.32
C VAL A 194 19.98 -8.80 2.72
N ILE A 195 20.00 -8.85 1.38
CA ILE A 195 21.14 -9.31 0.61
C ILE A 195 21.96 -8.07 0.26
N TYR A 196 23.26 -8.14 0.46
CA TYR A 196 24.17 -7.07 0.08
C TYR A 196 25.22 -7.58 -0.89
N VAL A 197 25.68 -6.66 -1.74
CA VAL A 197 26.81 -6.86 -2.63
C VAL A 197 27.90 -5.91 -2.16
N MET A 198 29.07 -6.45 -1.89
CA MET A 198 30.30 -5.68 -1.74
C MET A 198 31.02 -5.72 -3.08
N GLU A 199 31.31 -4.56 -3.64
CA GLU A 199 32.14 -4.39 -4.83
C GLU A 199 33.46 -3.76 -4.42
N CYS A 200 34.54 -4.42 -4.81
CA CYS A 200 35.88 -3.91 -4.62
C CYS A 200 36.27 -3.00 -5.79
N LYS A 201 37.15 -2.02 -5.54
CA LYS A 201 37.71 -1.13 -6.59
C LYS A 201 38.38 -1.89 -7.74
N CYS A 202 38.83 -3.13 -7.53
CA CYS A 202 39.41 -3.99 -8.57
C CYS A 202 38.36 -4.77 -9.39
N GLY A 203 37.06 -4.49 -9.21
CA GLY A 203 35.95 -5.13 -9.92
C GLY A 203 35.46 -6.44 -9.33
N LYS A 204 36.17 -7.04 -8.35
CA LYS A 204 35.71 -8.27 -7.69
C LYS A 204 34.52 -8.00 -6.79
N ARG A 205 33.55 -8.92 -6.81
CA ARG A 205 32.30 -8.83 -6.04
C ARG A 205 32.21 -9.92 -4.99
N TYR A 206 31.56 -9.59 -3.88
CA TYR A 206 31.11 -10.53 -2.85
C TYR A 206 29.63 -10.32 -2.59
N VAL A 207 28.87 -11.40 -2.51
CA VAL A 207 27.46 -11.37 -2.10
C VAL A 207 27.33 -11.98 -0.72
N GLY A 208 26.59 -11.31 0.16
CA GLY A 208 26.26 -11.86 1.47
C GLY A 208 24.85 -11.53 1.94
N LYS A 209 24.37 -12.25 2.94
CA LYS A 209 23.12 -11.93 3.65
C LYS A 209 23.34 -11.34 5.04
N SER A 210 22.36 -10.58 5.52
CA SER A 210 22.28 -10.17 6.92
C SER A 210 20.84 -10.17 7.42
N LYS A 211 20.57 -10.94 8.48
CA LYS A 211 19.33 -10.82 9.27
C LYS A 211 19.34 -9.53 10.10
N ARG A 212 20.51 -9.11 10.56
CA ARG A 212 20.73 -7.90 11.36
C ARG A 212 20.72 -6.67 10.47
N GLU A 213 20.88 -5.50 11.07
CA GLU A 213 20.94 -4.24 10.32
C GLU A 213 22.14 -4.26 9.35
N PHE A 214 21.91 -3.77 8.13
CA PHE A 214 22.93 -3.70 7.09
C PHE A 214 24.21 -3.00 7.55
N ARG A 215 24.08 -1.88 8.26
CA ARG A 215 25.22 -1.13 8.83
C ARG A 215 26.13 -1.97 9.71
N ARG A 216 25.57 -2.89 10.51
CA ARG A 216 26.37 -3.73 11.41
C ARG A 216 27.27 -4.66 10.61
N ARG A 217 26.73 -5.25 9.54
CA ARG A 217 27.48 -6.16 8.68
C ARG A 217 28.58 -5.45 7.89
N ILE A 218 28.34 -4.22 7.43
CA ILE A 218 29.38 -3.40 6.77
C ILE A 218 30.55 -3.14 7.73
N LEU A 219 30.25 -2.71 8.96
CA LEU A 219 31.28 -2.39 9.95
C LEU A 219 32.05 -3.64 10.40
N GLU A 220 31.40 -4.81 10.45
CA GLU A 220 32.08 -6.09 10.67
C GLU A 220 33.11 -6.38 9.59
N HIS A 221 32.78 -6.25 8.30
CA HIS A 221 33.76 -6.42 7.22
C HIS A 221 34.92 -5.44 7.34
N GLY A 222 34.64 -4.17 7.67
CA GLY A 222 35.68 -3.18 7.92
C GLY A 222 36.56 -3.53 9.13
N GLY A 223 35.98 -4.13 10.17
CA GLY A 223 36.70 -4.67 11.31
C GLY A 223 37.56 -5.87 10.95
N ASP A 224 37.04 -6.80 10.15
CA ASP A 224 37.74 -8.01 9.72
C ASP A 224 38.99 -7.66 8.91
N VAL A 225 38.90 -6.67 8.01
CA VAL A 225 40.07 -6.13 7.29
C VAL A 225 41.11 -5.59 8.26
N ARG A 226 40.70 -4.69 9.18
CA ARG A 226 41.61 -4.02 10.13
C ARG A 226 42.36 -4.98 11.03
N HIS A 227 41.69 -6.05 11.47
CA HIS A 227 42.28 -7.06 12.36
C HIS A 227 42.84 -8.26 11.62
N LYS A 228 42.94 -8.21 10.28
CA LYS A 228 43.48 -9.29 9.43
C LYS A 228 42.84 -10.65 9.71
N ARG A 229 41.52 -10.67 9.90
CA ARG A 229 40.79 -11.93 10.10
C ARG A 229 40.76 -12.75 8.82
N ASN A 230 40.71 -14.07 8.96
CA ASN A 230 40.64 -15.00 7.84
C ASN A 230 39.22 -15.02 7.23
N THR A 231 38.89 -14.00 6.44
CA THR A 231 37.67 -13.95 5.64
C THR A 231 38.02 -13.57 4.21
N SER A 232 37.27 -14.05 3.22
CA SER A 232 37.59 -13.81 1.81
C SER A 232 37.72 -12.32 1.45
N ILE A 233 36.89 -11.46 2.04
CA ILE A 233 36.97 -10.00 1.85
C ILE A 233 38.23 -9.44 2.53
N ALA A 234 38.51 -9.85 3.77
CA ALA A 234 39.64 -9.32 4.51
C ALA A 234 40.97 -9.76 3.90
N ASN A 235 41.13 -11.03 3.54
CA ASN A 235 42.32 -11.56 2.89
C ASN A 235 42.58 -10.80 1.57
N HIS A 236 41.57 -10.72 0.70
CA HIS A 236 41.67 -9.98 -0.57
C HIS A 236 42.09 -8.52 -0.38
N ASN A 237 41.47 -7.82 0.57
CA ASN A 237 41.73 -6.40 0.77
C ASN A 237 43.09 -6.14 1.44
N ASN A 238 43.54 -7.05 2.31
CA ASN A 238 44.85 -6.97 2.94
C ASN A 238 45.98 -7.28 1.96
N GLU A 239 45.79 -8.27 1.08
CA GLU A 239 46.79 -8.70 0.09
C GLU A 239 46.90 -7.72 -1.09
N LEU A 240 45.78 -7.29 -1.67
CA LEU A 240 45.79 -6.50 -2.92
C LEU A 240 45.63 -5.00 -2.70
N HIS A 241 45.16 -4.57 -1.53
CA HIS A 241 44.85 -3.17 -1.24
C HIS A 241 45.45 -2.67 0.08
N ASN A 242 46.44 -3.39 0.63
CA ASN A 242 47.18 -3.05 1.85
C ASN A 242 46.25 -2.72 3.04
N GLY A 243 45.10 -3.41 3.12
CA GLY A 243 44.11 -3.22 4.17
C GLY A 243 43.27 -1.96 4.06
N ASN A 244 43.31 -1.25 2.92
CA ASN A 244 42.52 -0.03 2.72
C ASN A 244 41.02 -0.34 2.65
N THR A 245 40.28 -0.08 3.72
CA THR A 245 38.83 -0.34 3.76
C THR A 245 38.03 0.51 2.78
N GLY A 246 38.57 1.65 2.31
CA GLY A 246 37.93 2.51 1.32
C GLY A 246 37.77 1.87 -0.07
N ALA A 247 38.50 0.78 -0.33
CA ALA A 247 38.36 -0.03 -1.54
C ALA A 247 37.04 -0.80 -1.62
N MET A 248 36.35 -0.98 -0.49
CA MET A 248 35.08 -1.71 -0.42
C MET A 248 33.89 -0.77 -0.53
N LYS A 249 32.95 -1.10 -1.41
CA LYS A 249 31.68 -0.39 -1.55
C LYS A 249 30.50 -1.35 -1.48
N PHE A 250 29.42 -0.93 -0.83
CA PHE A 250 28.29 -1.81 -0.53
C PHE A 250 26.99 -1.26 -1.09
N THR A 251 26.19 -2.17 -1.62
CA THR A 251 24.81 -1.95 -2.07
C THR A 251 23.94 -3.08 -1.52
N ALA A 252 22.64 -2.85 -1.34
CA ALA A 252 21.75 -3.84 -0.76
C ALA A 252 20.41 -3.94 -1.50
N ASN A 253 19.85 -5.15 -1.46
CA ASN A 253 18.52 -5.50 -1.92
C ASN A 253 17.76 -6.24 -0.80
N LYS A 254 16.43 -6.14 -0.79
CA LYS A 254 15.57 -6.86 0.15
C LYS A 254 14.69 -7.86 -0.59
N PRO A 255 14.90 -9.18 -0.40
CA PRO A 255 14.23 -10.20 -1.21
C PRO A 255 12.75 -10.36 -0.87
N THR A 256 12.33 -10.03 0.36
CA THR A 256 10.92 -10.15 0.77
C THR A 256 10.55 -9.17 1.89
N THR A 257 9.29 -8.77 1.92
CA THR A 257 8.69 -8.00 3.03
C THR A 257 7.95 -8.88 4.05
N ARG A 258 7.77 -10.19 3.78
CA ARG A 258 7.00 -11.11 4.65
C ARG A 258 7.87 -11.69 5.78
N ILE A 259 7.32 -11.74 6.99
CA ILE A 259 7.93 -12.21 8.25
C ILE A 259 7.86 -13.75 8.39
N GLY A 260 7.98 -14.50 7.29
CA GLY A 260 8.05 -15.97 7.36
C GLY A 260 9.41 -16.45 7.86
N ASP A 261 9.86 -17.63 7.43
CA ASP A 261 11.27 -18.01 7.57
C ASP A 261 12.15 -17.10 6.70
N ILE A 262 12.57 -15.98 7.29
CA ILE A 262 13.42 -14.97 6.66
C ILE A 262 14.78 -15.57 6.32
N ASP A 263 15.29 -16.53 7.12
CA ASP A 263 16.63 -17.06 6.88
C ASP A 263 16.69 -17.90 5.63
N ARG A 264 15.74 -18.84 5.47
CA ARG A 264 15.67 -19.67 4.27
C ARG A 264 15.53 -18.81 3.02
N LYS A 265 14.70 -17.76 3.07
CA LYS A 265 14.55 -16.82 1.95
C LYS A 265 15.82 -16.02 1.66
N LEU A 266 16.53 -15.59 2.70
CA LEU A 266 17.82 -14.92 2.53
C LEU A 266 18.86 -15.87 1.94
N LEU A 267 18.96 -17.10 2.42
CA LEU A 267 19.85 -18.13 1.88
C LEU A 267 19.57 -18.43 0.41
N GLN A 268 18.30 -18.66 0.05
CA GLN A 268 17.88 -18.84 -1.35
C GLN A 268 18.22 -17.62 -2.21
N SER A 269 17.99 -16.40 -1.69
CA SER A 269 18.32 -15.18 -2.44
C SER A 269 19.83 -14.99 -2.57
N GLU A 270 20.61 -15.26 -1.53
CA GLU A 270 22.07 -15.19 -1.54
C GLU A 270 22.64 -16.09 -2.63
N ALA A 271 22.23 -17.36 -2.69
CA ALA A 271 22.64 -18.30 -3.74
C ALA A 271 22.30 -17.80 -5.16
N LYS A 272 21.08 -17.28 -5.37
CA LYS A 272 20.66 -16.68 -6.65
C LYS A 272 21.53 -15.50 -7.05
N TRP A 273 21.85 -14.63 -6.11
CA TRP A 273 22.66 -13.44 -6.36
C TRP A 273 24.14 -13.79 -6.58
N ILE A 274 24.67 -14.79 -5.87
CA ILE A 274 26.04 -15.29 -6.10
C ILE A 274 26.19 -15.80 -7.52
N TYR A 275 25.23 -16.62 -7.97
CA TYR A 275 25.17 -17.15 -9.33
C TYR A 275 24.99 -16.04 -10.38
N TRP A 276 24.00 -15.15 -10.20
CA TRP A 276 23.70 -14.09 -11.16
C TRP A 276 24.84 -13.09 -11.34
N LEU A 277 25.57 -12.75 -10.27
CA LEU A 277 26.71 -11.82 -10.30
C LEU A 277 28.06 -12.48 -10.61
N ASN A 278 28.10 -13.80 -10.83
CA ASN A 278 29.34 -14.57 -10.99
C ASN A 278 30.40 -14.26 -9.91
N SER A 279 29.94 -14.13 -8.66
CA SER A 279 30.79 -13.67 -7.55
C SER A 279 31.59 -14.80 -6.86
N LYS A 280 31.53 -16.03 -7.39
CA LYS A 280 32.30 -17.16 -6.87
C LYS A 280 33.77 -17.04 -7.28
N SER A 281 34.68 -17.41 -6.38
CA SER A 281 36.11 -17.53 -6.68
C SER A 281 36.33 -18.46 -7.88
N PRO A 282 37.20 -18.13 -8.86
CA PRO A 282 38.18 -17.03 -8.84
C PRO A 282 37.67 -15.66 -9.32
N ASN A 283 36.51 -15.61 -9.99
CA ASN A 283 35.95 -14.40 -10.61
C ASN A 283 35.45 -13.38 -9.58
N GLY A 284 35.02 -13.84 -8.41
CA GLY A 284 34.68 -12.99 -7.26
C GLY A 284 35.30 -13.49 -5.95
N LEU A 285 34.67 -13.12 -4.83
CA LEU A 285 35.20 -13.35 -3.49
C LEU A 285 34.36 -14.33 -2.66
N ASN A 286 33.28 -14.89 -3.20
CA ASN A 286 32.54 -15.96 -2.53
C ASN A 286 33.30 -17.29 -2.71
N GLU A 287 33.72 -17.92 -1.61
CA GLU A 287 34.43 -19.20 -1.64
C GLU A 287 33.53 -20.37 -2.11
N GLY A 288 32.25 -20.30 -1.75
CA GLY A 288 31.24 -21.27 -2.16
C GLY A 288 29.84 -20.80 -1.82
N PHE A 289 28.86 -21.57 -2.28
CA PHE A 289 27.45 -21.41 -1.91
C PHE A 289 26.73 -22.75 -2.10
N THR A 290 25.62 -22.95 -1.36
CA THR A 290 24.85 -24.20 -1.40
C THR A 290 23.44 -23.95 -1.90
N PHE A 291 22.90 -24.93 -2.64
CA PHE A 291 21.50 -24.95 -3.07
C PHE A 291 20.59 -25.75 -2.12
N THR A 292 21.12 -26.29 -1.01
CA THR A 292 20.34 -26.95 0.04
C THR A 292 19.10 -26.18 0.49
N PRO A 293 19.10 -24.83 0.59
CA PRO A 293 17.91 -24.07 0.96
C PRO A 293 16.73 -24.18 -0.03
N PHE A 294 16.93 -24.76 -1.22
CA PHE A 294 15.90 -24.98 -2.24
C PHE A 294 15.28 -26.38 -2.22
N LEU A 295 15.90 -27.32 -1.50
CA LEU A 295 15.40 -28.67 -1.25
C LEU A 295 14.47 -28.65 -0.02
#